data_AF-A0A9Q4B526-F1
#
_entry.id   AF-A0A9Q4B526-F1
#
_cell.length_a   1.000
_cell.length_b   1.000
_cell.length_c   1.000
_cell.angle_alpha   90.00
_cell.angle_beta   90.00
_cell.angle_gamma   90.00
#
_symmetry.space_group_name_H-M   'P 1'
#
loop_
_entity.id
_entity.type
_entity.pdbx_description
1 polymer ?
#
loop_
_entity_poly.entity_id
_entity_poly.type
_entity_poly.pdbx_seq_one_letter_code
_entity_poly.pdbx_strand_id
1 'polypeptide(L)'
;MTNNYYINLCLNIIKYNRRSQLRKIINDWNFKSLTIHKINKFILIFALGVLFLSFVISSYVAIFLLPDAPAIIWLELALIIILLSSIFRAFTFYSNKQYLFYLDTTKLLHQSKDFRIMQIYSKMISSTLLFTSVVGILIFLPFSFALFLFVNTYNLLYIFASIPIFIILNLCLTLLITMVVFLFSKFFHLSIIHLFSNIIYFSILCIVSFLSAYFISSLVFDTDFVNNIMNILLQWVSQSSININNLSNSVNIHPAIGYILIIIVNSLIFILLSWLFFKILYKFDLIPYFETNNSRSHSRNYDKLSNNKSAFLGKDLLYIRRLKVWFYGHVGKTIIGVLFFIGMAIPIAGFFINPNSPFFYLSLITLVTFAIFQIIGDAFRMVLSIDGEIKNAHLFLYQYDSIWEVVKQKLPIYLMFVVVSTLVIISTSIILFNPSLLLILSASLISLIFGSLSGIFQISTTGLYPKFNWEHIYEVGYSDKGYKINSLLNNGLIMIFTLIFGAALIINNQTAINTSIVIATFTLLIALIGATVFIVTVLYLKKVKIREVFIR
;
A
#
# COMPACT_ATOMS: atom_id res chain seq x y z
N MET A 1 40.75 -24.93 10.21
CA MET A 1 40.46 -25.36 8.82
C MET A 1 38.97 -25.61 8.53
N THR A 2 38.06 -25.55 9.50
CA THR A 2 36.63 -25.87 9.35
C THR A 2 35.78 -24.74 8.73
N ASN A 3 36.06 -23.46 8.99
CA ASN A 3 35.27 -22.34 8.45
C ASN A 3 35.37 -22.19 6.91
N ASN A 4 36.54 -22.40 6.32
CA ASN A 4 36.70 -22.33 4.85
C ASN A 4 35.94 -23.45 4.14
N TYR A 5 35.79 -24.62 4.77
CA TYR A 5 35.02 -25.72 4.22
C TYR A 5 33.53 -25.37 4.14
N TYR A 6 32.95 -24.82 5.21
CA TYR A 6 31.54 -24.42 5.23
C TYR A 6 31.25 -23.27 4.25
N ILE A 7 32.13 -22.27 4.15
CA ILE A 7 31.99 -21.17 3.18
C ILE A 7 32.06 -21.72 1.74
N ASN A 8 33.02 -22.59 1.44
CA ASN A 8 33.15 -23.22 0.12
C ASN A 8 31.94 -24.11 -0.22
N LEU A 9 31.42 -24.85 0.77
CA LEU A 9 30.24 -25.68 0.60
C LEU A 9 29.00 -24.82 0.31
N CYS A 10 28.84 -23.70 1.02
CA CYS A 10 27.81 -22.68 0.77
C CYS A 10 27.91 -22.12 -0.66
N LEU A 11 29.10 -21.70 -1.08
CA LEU A 11 29.36 -21.16 -2.41
C LEU A 11 29.09 -22.20 -3.51
N ASN A 12 29.46 -23.46 -3.28
CA ASN A 12 29.22 -24.55 -4.22
C ASN A 12 27.73 -24.90 -4.34
N ILE A 13 26.98 -24.88 -3.24
CA ILE A 13 25.51 -25.05 -3.26
C ILE A 13 24.85 -23.90 -4.04
N ILE A 14 25.29 -22.65 -3.82
CA ILE A 14 24.77 -21.48 -4.57
C ILE A 14 25.05 -21.65 -6.06
N LYS A 15 26.27 -22.01 -6.45
CA LYS A 15 26.66 -22.26 -7.84
C LYS A 15 25.84 -23.37 -8.48
N TYR A 16 25.65 -24.48 -7.77
CA TYR A 16 24.88 -25.63 -8.25
C TYR A 16 23.39 -25.27 -8.45
N ASN A 17 22.76 -24.66 -7.45
CA ASN A 17 21.36 -24.23 -7.53
C ASN A 17 21.13 -23.23 -8.67
N ARG A 18 22.05 -22.27 -8.86
CA ARG A 18 21.96 -21.30 -9.96
C ARG A 18 22.08 -21.98 -11.33
N ARG A 19 23.02 -22.93 -11.49
CA ARG A 19 23.17 -23.70 -12.74
C ARG A 19 21.94 -24.56 -13.02
N SER A 20 21.38 -25.21 -12.00
CA SER A 20 20.16 -26.02 -12.13
C SER A 20 18.95 -25.17 -12.54
N GLN A 21 18.75 -24.01 -11.90
CA GLN A 21 17.67 -23.07 -12.26
C GLN A 21 17.80 -22.55 -13.70
N LEU A 22 19.01 -22.15 -14.11
CA LEU A 22 19.25 -21.70 -15.49
C LEU A 22 18.99 -22.81 -16.50
N ARG A 23 19.43 -24.05 -16.23
CA ARG A 23 19.12 -25.21 -17.09
C ARG A 23 17.62 -25.45 -17.21
N LYS A 24 16.89 -25.33 -16.10
CA LYS A 24 15.43 -25.44 -16.11
C LYS A 24 14.78 -24.36 -16.97
N ILE A 25 15.18 -23.09 -16.84
CA ILE A 25 14.65 -21.99 -17.66
C ILE A 25 14.95 -22.21 -19.15
N ILE A 26 16.17 -22.62 -19.50
CA ILE A 26 16.56 -22.93 -20.88
C ILE A 26 15.67 -24.04 -21.46
N ASN A 27 15.38 -25.07 -20.66
CA ASN A 27 14.53 -26.18 -21.07
C ASN A 27 13.05 -25.76 -21.18
N ASP A 28 12.53 -25.04 -20.19
CA ASP A 28 11.14 -24.55 -20.14
C ASP A 28 10.84 -23.59 -21.31
N TRP A 29 11.85 -22.85 -21.78
CA TRP A 29 11.73 -21.90 -22.90
C TRP A 29 12.25 -22.47 -24.24
N ASN A 30 12.56 -23.76 -24.30
CA ASN A 30 13.05 -24.46 -25.50
C ASN A 30 14.29 -23.82 -26.16
N PHE A 31 15.14 -23.13 -25.39
CA PHE A 31 16.39 -22.55 -25.89
C PHE A 31 17.51 -23.60 -26.02
N LYS A 32 17.26 -24.68 -26.76
CA LYS A 32 18.15 -25.84 -26.88
C LYS A 32 19.56 -25.50 -27.40
N SER A 33 19.74 -24.38 -28.09
CA SER A 33 21.01 -23.93 -28.69
C SER A 33 21.83 -22.96 -27.82
N LEU A 34 21.28 -22.45 -26.71
CA LEU A 34 21.96 -21.48 -25.85
C LEU A 34 22.73 -22.18 -24.73
N THR A 35 24.06 -22.15 -24.80
CA THR A 35 24.91 -22.57 -23.70
C THR A 35 24.87 -21.56 -22.55
N ILE A 36 25.05 -22.01 -21.31
CA ILE A 36 25.08 -21.16 -20.11
C ILE A 36 26.08 -20.00 -20.26
N HIS A 37 27.20 -20.24 -20.97
CA HIS A 37 28.21 -19.21 -21.23
C HIS A 37 27.70 -18.10 -22.17
N LYS A 38 26.94 -18.45 -23.22
CA LYS A 38 26.30 -17.46 -24.11
C LYS A 38 25.26 -16.62 -23.37
N ILE A 39 24.47 -17.25 -22.49
CA ILE A 39 23.47 -16.54 -21.67
C ILE A 39 24.13 -15.54 -20.73
N ASN A 40 25.22 -15.92 -20.06
CA ASN A 40 25.97 -14.99 -19.21
C ASN A 40 26.55 -13.81 -20.01
N LYS A 41 27.01 -14.04 -21.25
CA LYS A 41 27.43 -12.94 -22.15
C LYS A 41 26.27 -12.02 -22.52
N PHE A 42 25.09 -12.56 -22.86
CA PHE A 42 23.89 -11.77 -23.13
C PHE A 42 23.45 -10.93 -21.93
N ILE A 43 23.47 -11.52 -20.72
CA ILE A 43 23.17 -10.78 -19.47
C ILE A 43 24.16 -9.63 -19.27
N LEU A 44 25.45 -9.84 -19.56
CA LEU A 44 26.47 -8.81 -19.45
C LEU A 44 26.29 -7.68 -20.48
N ILE A 45 26.00 -8.02 -21.75
CA ILE A 45 25.70 -7.03 -22.80
C ILE A 45 24.46 -6.22 -22.43
N PHE A 46 23.40 -6.89 -21.96
CA PHE A 46 22.18 -6.23 -21.52
C PHE A 46 22.44 -5.30 -20.33
N ALA A 47 23.22 -5.73 -19.34
CA ALA A 47 23.60 -4.90 -18.20
C ALA A 47 24.40 -3.65 -18.62
N LEU A 48 25.33 -3.80 -19.57
CA LEU A 48 26.06 -2.66 -20.17
C LEU A 48 25.13 -1.71 -20.92
N GLY A 49 24.14 -2.25 -21.65
CA GLY A 49 23.12 -1.45 -22.32
C GLY A 49 22.27 -0.62 -21.34
N VAL A 50 21.84 -1.22 -20.24
CA VAL A 50 21.08 -0.52 -19.18
C VAL A 50 21.93 0.54 -18.49
N LEU A 51 23.21 0.26 -18.21
CA LEU A 51 24.16 1.24 -17.68
C LEU A 51 24.31 2.45 -18.61
N PHE A 52 24.46 2.22 -19.91
CA PHE A 52 24.57 3.28 -20.90
C PHE A 52 23.29 4.11 -21.01
N LEU A 53 22.13 3.44 -21.09
CA LEU A 53 20.84 4.11 -21.25
C LEU A 53 20.46 4.93 -20.00
N SER A 54 20.73 4.40 -18.80
CA SER A 54 20.54 5.15 -17.55
C SER A 54 21.46 6.36 -17.45
N PHE A 55 22.72 6.26 -17.90
CA PHE A 55 23.64 7.39 -18.00
C PHE A 55 23.15 8.46 -18.99
N VAL A 56 22.65 8.06 -20.16
CA VAL A 56 22.14 9.01 -21.16
C VAL A 56 20.91 9.75 -20.62
N ILE A 57 19.94 9.03 -20.04
CA ILE A 57 18.75 9.66 -19.45
C ILE A 57 19.14 10.60 -18.30
N SER A 58 20.06 10.18 -17.43
CA SER A 58 20.48 11.03 -16.31
C SER A 58 21.26 12.25 -16.77
N SER A 59 22.08 12.16 -17.81
CA SER A 59 22.77 13.30 -18.42
C SER A 59 21.81 14.27 -19.13
N TYR A 60 20.73 13.76 -19.73
CA TYR A 60 19.69 14.60 -20.33
C TYR A 60 18.94 15.40 -19.26
N VAL A 61 18.55 14.75 -18.15
CA VAL A 61 18.00 15.43 -16.97
C VAL A 61 19.02 16.43 -16.42
N ALA A 62 20.28 15.97 -16.30
CA ALA A 62 21.55 16.68 -16.14
C ALA A 62 21.60 18.12 -16.68
N ILE A 63 21.38 18.20 -17.99
CA ILE A 63 21.70 19.35 -18.82
C ILE A 63 20.47 20.22 -19.04
N PHE A 64 19.29 19.62 -19.24
CA PHE A 64 18.10 20.34 -19.72
C PHE A 64 17.08 20.69 -18.63
N LEU A 65 17.03 19.94 -17.53
CA LEU A 65 16.05 20.14 -16.45
C LEU A 65 16.67 20.80 -15.19
N LEU A 66 18.00 20.91 -15.14
CA LEU A 66 18.78 21.19 -13.95
C LEU A 66 19.51 22.56 -13.87
N PRO A 67 19.41 23.54 -14.80
CA PRO A 67 20.22 24.75 -14.68
C PRO A 67 19.94 25.57 -13.41
N ASP A 68 18.70 25.50 -12.87
CA ASP A 68 18.29 26.28 -11.68
C ASP A 68 18.09 25.41 -10.41
N ALA A 69 18.21 24.07 -10.56
CA ALA A 69 18.18 22.95 -9.61
C ALA A 69 19.44 22.64 -8.75
N PRO A 70 19.60 22.79 -7.41
CA PRO A 70 20.75 22.24 -6.72
C PRO A 70 20.66 20.71 -6.80
N ALA A 71 21.66 20.09 -7.44
CA ALA A 71 21.74 18.64 -7.68
C ALA A 71 21.57 17.76 -6.43
N ILE A 72 21.74 18.36 -5.25
CA ILE A 72 21.51 17.77 -3.93
C ILE A 72 20.09 17.21 -3.80
N ILE A 73 19.09 17.97 -4.25
CA ILE A 73 17.66 17.62 -4.14
C ILE A 73 17.34 16.37 -4.96
N TRP A 74 17.88 16.29 -6.17
CA TRP A 74 17.66 15.14 -7.06
C TRP A 74 18.40 13.89 -6.58
N LEU A 75 19.56 14.06 -5.94
CA LEU A 75 20.30 12.98 -5.31
C LEU A 75 19.54 12.44 -4.08
N GLU A 76 18.96 13.31 -3.27
CA GLU A 76 18.09 12.93 -2.14
C GLU A 76 16.83 12.21 -2.59
N LEU A 77 16.16 12.71 -3.64
CA LEU A 77 14.98 12.07 -4.22
C LEU A 77 15.31 10.67 -4.78
N ALA A 78 16.44 10.54 -5.47
CA ALA A 78 16.93 9.24 -5.94
C ALA A 78 17.23 8.28 -4.77
N LEU A 79 17.86 8.76 -3.70
CA LEU A 79 18.11 7.96 -2.49
C LEU A 79 16.80 7.53 -1.81
N ILE A 80 15.79 8.41 -1.76
CA ILE A 80 14.45 8.09 -1.21
C ILE A 80 13.77 7.00 -2.04
N ILE A 81 13.79 7.10 -3.38
CA ILE A 81 13.25 6.07 -4.27
C ILE A 81 13.96 4.74 -4.04
N ILE A 82 15.28 4.77 -3.90
CA ILE A 82 16.10 3.58 -3.67
C ILE A 82 15.78 2.94 -2.32
N LEU A 83 15.60 3.74 -1.27
CA LEU A 83 15.24 3.28 0.07
C LEU A 83 13.81 2.72 0.10
N LEU A 84 12.86 3.37 -0.58
CA LEU A 84 11.51 2.83 -0.78
C LEU A 84 11.56 1.50 -1.52
N SER A 85 12.35 1.39 -2.58
CA SER A 85 12.50 0.15 -3.36
C SER A 85 13.08 -0.99 -2.51
N SER A 86 14.00 -0.68 -1.59
CA SER A 86 14.60 -1.69 -0.72
C SER A 86 13.67 -2.15 0.40
N ILE A 87 12.91 -1.24 1.00
CA ILE A 87 11.81 -1.57 1.92
C ILE A 87 10.81 -2.48 1.21
N PHE A 88 10.42 -2.14 -0.02
CA PHE A 88 9.49 -2.93 -0.82
C PHE A 88 10.02 -4.33 -1.11
N ARG A 89 11.31 -4.43 -1.43
CA ARG A 89 11.98 -5.72 -1.64
C ARG A 89 12.02 -6.56 -0.36
N ALA A 90 12.27 -5.94 0.78
CA ALA A 90 12.30 -6.62 2.07
C ALA A 90 10.94 -7.26 2.42
N PHE A 91 9.84 -6.53 2.21
CA PHE A 91 8.49 -7.08 2.39
C PHE A 91 8.16 -8.22 1.41
N THR A 92 8.59 -8.11 0.15
CA THR A 92 8.29 -9.14 -0.86
C THR A 92 9.16 -10.39 -0.74
N PHE A 93 10.33 -10.35 -0.08
CA PHE A 93 11.22 -11.51 0.00
C PHE A 93 10.53 -12.73 0.62
N TYR A 94 9.89 -12.57 1.78
CA TYR A 94 9.22 -13.68 2.46
C TYR A 94 8.11 -14.27 1.58
N SER A 95 7.23 -13.41 1.05
CA SER A 95 6.10 -13.84 0.19
C SER A 95 6.55 -14.62 -1.05
N ASN A 96 7.67 -14.23 -1.67
CA ASN A 96 8.19 -14.88 -2.88
C ASN A 96 8.97 -16.18 -2.59
N LYS A 97 9.43 -16.37 -1.35
CA LYS A 97 10.33 -17.46 -0.94
C LYS A 97 9.81 -18.28 0.24
N GLN A 98 8.49 -18.30 0.44
CA GLN A 98 7.82 -19.02 1.53
C GLN A 98 8.19 -20.50 1.59
N TYR A 99 8.42 -21.14 0.45
CA TYR A 99 8.83 -22.55 0.38
C TYR A 99 10.12 -22.87 1.16
N LEU A 100 10.97 -21.87 1.44
CA LEU A 100 12.17 -22.05 2.27
C LEU A 100 11.87 -22.08 3.76
N PHE A 101 10.74 -21.54 4.17
CA PHE A 101 10.29 -21.47 5.56
C PHE A 101 9.35 -22.62 5.93
N TYR A 102 9.04 -23.50 4.98
CA TYR A 102 8.29 -24.74 5.22
C TYR A 102 9.21 -25.91 5.52
N LEU A 103 8.78 -26.73 6.47
CA LEU A 103 9.45 -27.97 6.83
C LEU A 103 9.04 -29.05 5.80
N ASP A 104 9.97 -29.39 4.92
CA ASP A 104 9.86 -30.48 3.95
C ASP A 104 10.56 -31.72 4.52
N THR A 105 9.79 -32.69 5.04
CA THR A 105 10.32 -33.94 5.60
C THR A 105 10.76 -34.93 4.52
N THR A 106 10.39 -34.72 3.26
CA THR A 106 10.57 -35.72 2.18
C THR A 106 12.03 -35.80 1.69
N LYS A 107 12.83 -34.75 1.92
CA LYS A 107 14.22 -34.69 1.48
C LYS A 107 15.18 -34.81 2.65
N LEU A 108 16.02 -35.84 2.63
CA LEU A 108 17.03 -36.13 3.67
C LEU A 108 17.90 -34.91 4.04
N LEU A 109 18.37 -34.14 3.05
CA LEU A 109 19.19 -32.94 3.31
C LEU A 109 18.42 -31.86 4.10
N HIS A 110 17.12 -31.74 3.86
CA HIS A 110 16.25 -30.77 4.54
C HIS A 110 15.83 -31.21 5.95
N GLN A 111 16.17 -32.43 6.37
CA GLN A 111 15.90 -32.87 7.75
C GLN A 111 16.90 -32.22 8.73
N SER A 112 18.14 -31.98 8.31
CA SER A 112 19.14 -31.29 9.13
C SER A 112 18.76 -29.82 9.35
N LYS A 113 18.73 -29.38 10.62
CA LYS A 113 18.38 -28.00 11.00
C LYS A 113 19.40 -26.99 10.46
N ASP A 114 20.69 -27.32 10.55
CA ASP A 114 21.77 -26.42 10.14
C ASP A 114 21.72 -26.13 8.63
N PHE A 115 21.44 -27.15 7.81
CA PHE A 115 21.30 -26.98 6.36
C PHE A 115 20.11 -26.09 6.00
N ARG A 116 18.97 -26.25 6.68
CA ARG A 116 17.77 -25.42 6.47
C ARG A 116 18.03 -23.96 6.79
N ILE A 117 18.65 -23.69 7.93
CA ILE A 117 19.00 -22.34 8.35
C ILE A 117 20.01 -21.72 7.36
N MET A 118 21.05 -22.48 6.98
CA MET A 118 22.06 -22.05 6.01
C MET A 118 21.46 -21.76 4.63
N GLN A 119 20.46 -22.53 4.20
CA GLN A 119 19.74 -22.30 2.95
C GLN A 119 18.95 -20.97 2.97
N ILE A 120 18.30 -20.64 4.09
CA ILE A 120 17.57 -19.36 4.24
C ILE A 120 18.56 -18.18 4.15
N TYR A 121 19.66 -18.23 4.91
CA TYR A 121 20.70 -17.19 4.86
C TYR A 121 21.33 -17.04 3.48
N SER A 122 21.71 -18.16 2.87
CA SER A 122 22.28 -18.20 1.53
C SER A 122 21.34 -17.57 0.49
N LYS A 123 20.04 -17.87 0.58
CA LYS A 123 19.07 -17.30 -0.37
C LYS A 123 18.80 -15.83 -0.10
N MET A 124 18.74 -15.42 1.16
CA MET A 124 18.58 -14.02 1.55
C MET A 124 19.75 -13.19 1.01
N ILE A 125 20.98 -13.55 1.37
CA ILE A 125 22.21 -12.86 0.94
C ILE A 125 22.34 -12.82 -0.58
N SER A 126 22.15 -13.96 -1.27
CA SER A 126 22.26 -13.98 -2.74
C SER A 126 21.20 -13.13 -3.44
N SER A 127 19.98 -13.08 -2.90
CA SER A 127 18.89 -12.31 -3.51
C SER A 127 19.00 -10.80 -3.25
N THR A 128 19.53 -10.41 -2.09
CA THR A 128 19.75 -9.00 -1.73
C THR A 128 20.93 -8.45 -2.49
N LEU A 129 22.04 -9.21 -2.60
CA LEU A 129 23.20 -8.83 -3.41
C LEU A 129 22.85 -8.66 -4.90
N LEU A 130 21.98 -9.52 -5.44
CA LEU A 130 21.52 -9.37 -6.82
C LEU A 130 20.71 -8.08 -6.97
N PHE A 131 19.77 -7.82 -6.07
CA PHE A 131 18.95 -6.61 -6.10
C PHE A 131 19.80 -5.33 -5.94
N THR A 132 20.72 -5.30 -4.98
CA THR A 132 21.62 -4.15 -4.77
C THR A 132 22.55 -3.93 -5.96
N SER A 133 22.99 -5.00 -6.63
CA SER A 133 23.78 -4.85 -7.86
C SER A 133 22.96 -4.23 -9.00
N VAL A 134 21.68 -4.60 -9.14
CA VAL A 134 20.82 -4.04 -10.19
C VAL A 134 20.46 -2.59 -9.87
N VAL A 135 19.97 -2.29 -8.67
CA VAL A 135 19.50 -0.94 -8.32
C VAL A 135 20.67 0.00 -8.02
N GLY A 136 21.65 -0.45 -7.24
CA GLY A 136 22.80 0.36 -6.84
C GLY A 136 23.82 0.55 -7.96
N ILE A 137 24.26 -0.54 -8.61
CA ILE A 137 25.34 -0.45 -9.60
C ILE A 137 24.79 -0.10 -10.99
N LEU A 138 23.67 -0.71 -11.44
CA LEU A 138 23.18 -0.47 -12.82
C LEU A 138 22.36 0.80 -12.98
N ILE A 139 21.76 1.34 -11.91
CA ILE A 139 20.84 2.50 -11.99
C ILE A 139 21.38 3.71 -11.22
N PHE A 140 21.73 3.54 -9.94
CA PHE A 140 22.16 4.66 -9.10
C PHE A 140 23.56 5.19 -9.43
N LEU A 141 24.52 4.31 -9.71
CA LEU A 141 25.89 4.71 -10.03
C LEU A 141 25.97 5.57 -11.31
N PRO A 142 25.33 5.21 -12.44
CA PRO A 142 25.27 6.07 -13.62
C PRO A 142 24.58 7.41 -13.37
N PHE A 143 23.51 7.41 -12.55
CA PHE A 143 22.77 8.62 -12.21
C PHE A 143 23.63 9.59 -11.38
N SER A 144 24.24 9.10 -10.31
CA SER A 144 25.13 9.90 -9.45
C SER A 144 26.40 10.35 -10.17
N PHE A 145 26.95 9.53 -11.07
CA PHE A 145 28.10 9.90 -11.88
C PHE A 145 27.78 11.00 -12.90
N ALA A 146 26.60 10.96 -13.53
CA ALA A 146 26.15 12.03 -14.40
C ALA A 146 25.99 13.35 -13.63
N LEU A 147 25.36 13.33 -12.45
CA LEU A 147 25.23 14.53 -11.61
C LEU A 147 26.59 15.10 -11.17
N PHE A 148 27.57 14.23 -10.86
CA PHE A 148 28.92 14.65 -10.54
C PHE A 148 29.59 15.41 -11.69
N LEU A 149 29.47 14.90 -12.93
CA LEU A 149 30.10 15.53 -14.11
C LEU A 149 29.58 16.94 -14.40
N PHE A 150 28.32 17.23 -14.09
CA PHE A 150 27.69 18.51 -14.44
C PHE A 150 27.67 19.53 -13.29
N VAL A 151 27.71 19.09 -12.02
CA VAL A 151 27.52 20.01 -10.87
C VAL A 151 28.77 20.18 -10.01
N ASN A 152 29.79 19.32 -10.15
CA ASN A 152 31.14 19.49 -9.55
C ASN A 152 31.18 19.77 -8.02
N THR A 153 30.12 19.44 -7.27
CA THR A 153 30.00 19.72 -5.83
C THR A 153 30.41 18.55 -4.93
N TYR A 154 30.67 17.36 -5.47
CA TYR A 154 30.84 16.14 -4.67
C TYR A 154 32.14 15.40 -4.95
N ASN A 155 32.74 14.79 -3.92
CA ASN A 155 33.88 13.90 -4.12
C ASN A 155 33.41 12.52 -4.62
N LEU A 156 34.01 12.06 -5.71
CA LEU A 156 33.74 10.78 -6.38
C LEU A 156 33.89 9.57 -5.43
N LEU A 157 34.77 9.70 -4.43
CA LEU A 157 34.94 8.73 -3.34
C LEU A 157 33.66 8.49 -2.51
N TYR A 158 32.81 9.49 -2.33
CA TYR A 158 31.55 9.37 -1.56
C TYR A 158 30.50 8.55 -2.30
N ILE A 159 30.44 8.68 -3.62
CA ILE A 159 29.54 7.91 -4.47
C ILE A 159 29.89 6.42 -4.38
N PHE A 160 31.18 6.07 -4.44
CA PHE A 160 31.61 4.68 -4.29
C PHE A 160 31.42 4.14 -2.85
N ALA A 161 31.63 4.96 -1.83
CA ALA A 161 31.42 4.57 -0.42
C ALA A 161 29.94 4.33 -0.08
N SER A 162 29.00 4.92 -0.83
CA SER A 162 27.56 4.72 -0.61
C SER A 162 27.08 3.30 -0.96
N ILE A 163 27.74 2.62 -1.90
CA ILE A 163 27.38 1.27 -2.36
C ILE A 163 27.46 0.22 -1.25
N PRO A 164 28.59 0.06 -0.52
CA PRO A 164 28.67 -0.91 0.58
C PRO A 164 27.70 -0.57 1.71
N ILE A 165 27.46 0.71 2.00
CA ILE A 165 26.46 1.14 3.00
C ILE A 165 25.06 0.68 2.59
N PHE A 166 24.69 0.90 1.32
CA PHE A 166 23.41 0.47 0.78
C PHE A 166 23.24 -1.06 0.79
N ILE A 167 24.30 -1.81 0.50
CA ILE A 167 24.29 -3.28 0.57
C ILE A 167 23.99 -3.76 1.99
N ILE A 168 24.70 -3.22 2.99
CA ILE A 168 24.54 -3.62 4.39
C ILE A 168 23.15 -3.23 4.90
N LEU A 169 22.70 -2.01 4.59
CA LEU A 169 21.37 -1.53 5.00
C LEU A 169 20.25 -2.40 4.43
N ASN A 170 20.34 -2.81 3.17
CA ASN A 170 19.36 -3.72 2.57
C ASN A 170 19.39 -5.12 3.20
N LEU A 171 20.57 -5.62 3.54
CA LEU A 171 20.71 -6.89 4.26
C LEU A 171 20.06 -6.81 5.64
N CYS A 172 20.27 -5.72 6.40
CA CYS A 172 19.61 -5.50 7.69
C CYS A 172 18.09 -5.43 7.56
N LEU A 173 17.56 -4.62 6.63
CA LEU A 173 16.12 -4.45 6.41
C LEU A 173 15.44 -5.77 6.00
N THR A 174 16.02 -6.48 5.05
CA THR A 174 15.48 -7.79 4.62
C THR A 174 15.49 -8.81 5.76
N LEU A 175 16.55 -8.88 6.54
CA LEU A 175 16.64 -9.79 7.68
C LEU A 175 15.60 -9.46 8.77
N LEU A 176 15.49 -8.17 9.13
CA LEU A 176 14.54 -7.72 10.16
C LEU A 176 13.10 -8.00 9.74
N ILE A 177 12.70 -7.60 8.53
CA ILE A 177 11.33 -7.79 8.05
C ILE A 177 11.01 -9.28 7.90
N THR A 178 11.94 -10.08 7.37
CA THR A 178 11.71 -11.53 7.22
C THR A 178 11.60 -12.24 8.56
N MET A 179 12.38 -11.84 9.56
CA MET A 179 12.28 -12.34 10.92
C MET A 179 10.89 -12.05 11.52
N VAL A 180 10.42 -10.80 11.42
CA VAL A 180 9.09 -10.40 11.93
C VAL A 180 7.99 -11.18 11.24
N VAL A 181 8.01 -11.25 9.91
CA VAL A 181 6.99 -11.97 9.13
C VAL A 181 7.04 -13.48 9.41
N PHE A 182 8.22 -14.07 9.59
CA PHE A 182 8.39 -15.48 9.96
C PHE A 182 7.79 -15.77 11.35
N LEU A 183 8.13 -14.98 12.36
CA LEU A 183 7.57 -15.14 13.71
C LEU A 183 6.05 -15.03 13.67
N PHE A 184 5.54 -13.99 13.01
CA PHE A 184 4.10 -13.80 12.84
C PHE A 184 3.47 -15.03 12.14
N SER A 185 4.15 -15.64 11.15
CA SER A 185 3.68 -16.85 10.44
C SER A 185 3.73 -18.14 11.18
N LYS A 186 4.62 -18.23 12.15
CA LYS A 186 4.67 -19.38 13.04
C LYS A 186 3.55 -19.31 14.07
N PHE A 187 3.21 -18.12 14.56
CA PHE A 187 2.21 -17.93 15.61
C PHE A 187 0.79 -17.70 15.10
N PHE A 188 0.61 -17.11 13.92
CA PHE A 188 -0.69 -16.81 13.32
C PHE A 188 -0.86 -17.55 11.99
N HIS A 189 -2.09 -18.01 11.69
CA HIS A 189 -2.38 -18.73 10.45
C HIS A 189 -1.86 -17.99 9.22
N LEU A 190 -1.04 -18.66 8.40
CA LEU A 190 -0.42 -18.17 7.15
C LEU A 190 -1.37 -17.36 6.25
N SER A 191 -2.65 -17.73 6.22
CA SER A 191 -3.65 -17.05 5.40
C SER A 191 -3.99 -15.61 5.84
N ILE A 192 -3.79 -15.29 7.13
CA ILE A 192 -3.95 -13.95 7.72
C ILE A 192 -2.75 -13.08 7.33
N ILE A 193 -1.57 -13.67 7.20
CA ILE A 193 -0.32 -12.96 6.91
C ILE A 193 -0.23 -12.56 5.46
N HIS A 194 -0.64 -13.45 4.56
CA HIS A 194 -0.86 -13.06 3.17
C HIS A 194 -1.88 -11.93 3.04
N LEU A 195 -2.89 -11.92 3.90
CA LEU A 195 -3.90 -10.85 3.87
C LEU A 195 -3.27 -9.54 4.36
N PHE A 196 -2.53 -9.58 5.46
CA PHE A 196 -1.84 -8.42 6.04
C PHE A 196 -0.74 -7.88 5.13
N SER A 197 0.10 -8.74 4.56
CA SER A 197 1.15 -8.35 3.60
C SER A 197 0.56 -7.74 2.34
N ASN A 198 -0.56 -8.28 1.85
CA ASN A 198 -1.22 -7.75 0.66
C ASN A 198 -1.96 -6.43 0.97
N ILE A 199 -2.51 -6.25 2.18
CA ILE A 199 -3.04 -4.95 2.63
C ILE A 199 -1.91 -3.91 2.69
N ILE A 200 -0.76 -4.24 3.30
CA ILE A 200 0.39 -3.34 3.35
C ILE A 200 0.86 -3.01 1.94
N TYR A 201 1.05 -4.02 1.08
CA TYR A 201 1.44 -3.85 -0.31
C TYR A 201 0.48 -2.91 -1.06
N PHE A 202 -0.82 -3.14 -0.89
CA PHE A 202 -1.86 -2.32 -1.50
C PHE A 202 -1.83 -0.88 -0.98
N SER A 203 -1.65 -0.68 0.33
CA SER A 203 -1.53 0.65 0.93
C SER A 203 -0.32 1.42 0.43
N ILE A 204 0.84 0.78 0.30
CA ILE A 204 2.06 1.40 -0.24
C ILE A 204 1.84 1.76 -1.72
N LEU A 205 1.24 0.87 -2.52
CA LEU A 205 0.92 1.15 -3.92
C LEU A 205 -0.02 2.36 -4.06
N CYS A 206 -1.05 2.44 -3.21
CA CYS A 206 -1.96 3.58 -3.16
C CYS A 206 -1.19 4.88 -2.87
N ILE A 207 -0.33 4.89 -1.85
CA ILE A 207 0.49 6.05 -1.48
C ILE A 207 1.42 6.45 -2.62
N VAL A 208 2.14 5.49 -3.23
CA VAL A 208 3.06 5.77 -4.35
C VAL A 208 2.31 6.30 -5.57
N SER A 209 1.16 5.70 -5.92
CA SER A 209 0.35 6.15 -7.06
C SER A 209 -0.17 7.59 -6.88
N PHE A 210 -0.57 7.93 -5.67
CA PHE A 210 -1.01 9.28 -5.32
C PHE A 210 0.17 10.28 -5.35
N LEU A 211 1.26 9.97 -4.62
CA LEU A 211 2.40 10.89 -4.48
C LEU A 211 3.10 11.14 -5.81
N SER A 212 3.30 10.10 -6.62
CA SER A 212 3.93 10.26 -7.93
C SER A 212 3.15 11.21 -8.84
N ALA A 213 1.83 11.05 -8.93
CA ALA A 213 0.97 11.94 -9.71
C ALA A 213 0.98 13.38 -9.16
N TYR A 214 0.91 13.52 -7.84
CA TYR A 214 1.01 14.81 -7.15
C TYR A 214 2.32 15.53 -7.50
N PHE A 215 3.48 14.90 -7.29
CA PHE A 215 4.77 15.51 -7.59
C PHE A 215 4.95 15.85 -9.08
N ILE A 216 4.51 14.98 -9.99
CA ILE A 216 4.60 15.25 -11.44
C ILE A 216 3.78 16.48 -11.80
N SER A 217 2.55 16.59 -11.28
CA SER A 217 1.69 17.74 -11.58
C SER A 217 2.14 19.02 -10.89
N SER A 218 2.63 18.96 -9.65
CA SER A 218 3.14 20.15 -8.95
C SER A 218 4.41 20.69 -9.59
N LEU A 219 5.28 19.84 -10.14
CA LEU A 219 6.44 20.28 -10.94
C LEU A 219 6.04 21.06 -12.21
N VAL A 220 4.86 20.82 -12.75
CA VAL A 220 4.37 21.47 -13.99
C VAL A 220 3.58 22.73 -13.68
N PHE A 221 2.77 22.74 -12.62
CA PHE A 221 1.79 23.79 -12.35
C PHE A 221 2.15 24.73 -11.19
N ASP A 222 3.09 24.37 -10.31
CA ASP A 222 3.37 25.16 -9.11
C ASP A 222 4.86 25.56 -9.06
N THR A 223 5.16 26.74 -9.60
CA THR A 223 6.52 27.32 -9.61
C THR A 223 7.02 27.62 -8.20
N ASP A 224 6.10 27.95 -7.28
CA ASP A 224 6.41 28.20 -5.88
C ASP A 224 6.62 26.91 -5.10
N PHE A 225 6.00 25.79 -5.49
CA PHE A 225 6.33 24.48 -4.94
C PHE A 225 7.76 24.06 -5.26
N VAL A 226 8.24 24.31 -6.48
CA VAL A 226 9.66 24.10 -6.81
C VAL A 226 10.53 24.98 -5.91
N ASN A 227 10.20 26.26 -5.78
CA ASN A 227 10.94 27.19 -4.91
C ASN A 227 10.81 26.90 -3.41
N ASN A 228 9.71 26.31 -2.95
CA ASN A 228 9.46 25.96 -1.55
C ASN A 228 10.04 24.60 -1.19
N ILE A 229 10.00 23.61 -2.08
CA ILE A 229 10.81 22.40 -1.95
C ILE A 229 12.28 22.79 -1.95
N MET A 230 12.69 23.66 -2.87
CA MET A 230 14.03 24.25 -2.86
C MET A 230 14.35 24.93 -1.55
N ASN A 231 13.47 25.77 -1.00
CA ASN A 231 13.73 26.49 0.24
C ASN A 231 13.66 25.59 1.48
N ILE A 232 12.79 24.58 1.51
CA ILE A 232 12.70 23.58 2.59
C ILE A 232 13.91 22.65 2.51
N LEU A 233 14.32 22.24 1.32
CA LEU A 233 15.52 21.42 1.12
C LEU A 233 16.79 22.24 1.30
N LEU A 234 16.83 23.51 0.92
CA LEU A 234 17.92 24.45 1.23
C LEU A 234 17.93 24.77 2.72
N GLN A 235 16.79 24.84 3.41
CA GLN A 235 16.72 24.95 4.86
C GLN A 235 17.21 23.67 5.53
N TRP A 236 16.79 22.49 5.05
CA TRP A 236 17.30 21.19 5.52
C TRP A 236 18.78 21.00 5.19
N VAL A 237 19.27 21.48 4.06
CA VAL A 237 20.69 21.50 3.67
C VAL A 237 21.46 22.53 4.49
N SER A 238 20.86 23.68 4.83
CA SER A 238 21.47 24.70 5.70
C SER A 238 21.45 24.31 7.18
N GLN A 239 20.47 23.51 7.60
CA GLN A 239 20.35 22.95 8.94
C GLN A 239 21.13 21.64 9.08
N SER A 240 21.28 20.85 8.02
CA SER A 240 22.17 19.67 7.96
C SER A 240 23.61 20.04 7.62
N SER A 241 23.84 21.22 7.05
CA SER A 241 25.00 22.03 7.37
C SER A 241 24.84 22.58 8.78
N ILE A 242 24.70 21.68 9.76
CA ILE A 242 25.11 21.91 11.14
C ILE A 242 26.55 22.34 11.02
N ASN A 243 26.77 23.64 10.84
CA ASN A 243 28.04 24.32 11.00
C ASN A 243 29.21 23.42 10.61
N ILE A 244 29.19 22.78 9.42
CA ILE A 244 30.28 21.86 9.06
C ILE A 244 31.56 22.69 8.99
N ASN A 245 31.48 23.99 8.68
CA ASN A 245 32.61 24.90 8.78
C ASN A 245 33.08 25.19 10.22
N ASN A 246 32.22 25.07 11.24
CA ASN A 246 32.62 25.22 12.65
C ASN A 246 32.97 23.88 13.33
N LEU A 247 32.46 22.74 12.84
CA LEU A 247 32.84 21.40 13.29
C LEU A 247 34.06 20.85 12.51
N SER A 248 34.25 21.25 11.25
CA SER A 248 35.47 20.98 10.46
C SER A 248 36.67 21.73 11.01
N ASN A 249 36.42 22.89 11.64
CA ASN A 249 37.48 23.67 12.26
C ASN A 249 37.78 23.23 13.70
N SER A 250 36.88 22.50 14.37
CA SER A 250 37.10 22.07 15.75
C SER A 250 37.43 20.58 15.91
N VAL A 251 37.15 19.72 14.93
CA VAL A 251 37.65 18.33 14.93
C VAL A 251 37.93 17.88 13.50
N ASN A 252 39.21 17.83 13.12
CA ASN A 252 39.73 17.20 11.90
C ASN A 252 39.53 15.66 11.92
N ILE A 253 38.30 15.17 12.05
CA ILE A 253 37.97 13.81 11.64
C ILE A 253 37.69 13.89 10.15
N HIS A 254 38.64 13.40 9.36
CA HIS A 254 38.50 13.27 7.91
C HIS A 254 37.14 12.62 7.59
N PRO A 255 36.30 13.16 6.70
CA PRO A 255 34.96 12.63 6.40
C PRO A 255 34.96 11.14 6.01
N ALA A 256 36.08 10.63 5.50
CA ALA A 256 36.31 9.21 5.25
C ALA A 256 36.20 8.32 6.51
N ILE A 257 36.67 8.80 7.67
CA ILE A 257 36.58 8.09 8.96
C ILE A 257 35.12 7.95 9.40
N GLY A 258 34.29 8.98 9.17
CA GLY A 258 32.86 8.93 9.45
C GLY A 258 32.14 7.83 8.66
N TYR A 259 32.42 7.70 7.36
CA TYR A 259 31.84 6.62 6.55
C TYR A 259 32.32 5.23 6.97
N ILE A 260 33.60 5.09 7.34
CA ILE A 260 34.14 3.83 7.87
C ILE A 260 33.42 3.45 9.16
N LEU A 261 33.20 4.41 10.08
CA LEU A 261 32.42 4.18 11.31
C LEU A 261 30.98 3.76 11.00
N ILE A 262 30.31 4.40 10.04
CA ILE A 262 28.95 4.02 9.61
C ILE A 262 28.92 2.59 9.07
N ILE A 263 29.90 2.19 8.26
CA ILE A 263 30.01 0.82 7.74
C ILE A 263 30.21 -0.16 8.89
N ILE A 264 31.11 0.14 9.82
CA ILE A 264 31.39 -0.71 10.99
C ILE A 264 30.13 -0.88 11.83
N VAL A 265 29.44 0.20 12.20
CA VAL A 265 28.22 0.17 13.01
C VAL A 265 27.13 -0.65 12.32
N ASN A 266 26.87 -0.41 11.03
CA ASN A 266 25.87 -1.17 10.28
C ASN A 266 26.25 -2.65 10.15
N SER A 267 27.54 -2.97 10.01
CA SER A 267 28.00 -4.37 9.98
C SER A 267 27.80 -5.07 11.32
N LEU A 268 28.02 -4.39 12.44
CA LEU A 268 27.75 -4.92 13.79
C LEU A 268 26.26 -5.17 14.00
N ILE A 269 25.40 -4.24 13.56
CA ILE A 269 23.94 -4.41 13.59
C ILE A 269 23.53 -5.64 12.77
N PHE A 270 24.09 -5.82 11.57
CA PHE A 270 23.83 -6.99 10.74
C PHE A 270 24.24 -8.29 11.45
N ILE A 271 25.43 -8.34 12.05
CA ILE A 271 25.92 -9.50 12.79
C ILE A 271 24.97 -9.83 13.94
N LEU A 272 24.58 -8.82 14.74
CA LEU A 272 23.67 -9.00 15.87
C LEU A 272 22.29 -9.52 15.41
N LEU A 273 21.71 -8.93 14.36
CA LEU A 273 20.45 -9.39 13.77
C LEU A 273 20.54 -10.83 13.26
N SER A 274 21.61 -11.18 12.57
CA SER A 274 21.84 -12.55 12.08
C SER A 274 21.97 -13.55 13.22
N TRP A 275 22.64 -13.18 14.31
CA TRP A 275 22.75 -14.04 15.48
C TRP A 275 21.40 -14.26 16.16
N LEU A 276 20.60 -13.21 16.33
CA LEU A 276 19.23 -13.31 16.86
C LEU A 276 18.35 -14.20 15.99
N PHE A 277 18.39 -14.01 14.68
CA PHE A 277 17.56 -14.79 13.76
C PHE A 277 17.98 -16.26 13.70
N PHE A 278 19.28 -16.55 13.80
CA PHE A 278 19.79 -17.92 13.94
C PHE A 278 19.21 -18.59 15.20
N LYS A 279 19.26 -17.92 16.36
CA LYS A 279 18.67 -18.43 17.61
C LYS A 279 17.17 -18.69 17.49
N ILE A 280 16.44 -17.79 16.85
CA ILE A 280 14.99 -17.91 16.62
C ILE A 280 14.68 -19.14 15.77
N LEU A 281 15.37 -19.32 14.64
CA LEU A 281 15.14 -20.47 13.75
C LEU A 281 15.49 -21.80 14.42
N TYR A 282 16.55 -21.83 15.24
CA TYR A 282 16.94 -23.04 15.97
C TYR A 282 15.91 -23.43 17.03
N LYS A 283 15.31 -22.44 17.72
CA LYS A 283 14.31 -22.65 18.78
C LYS A 283 12.93 -23.03 18.25
N PHE A 284 12.41 -22.32 17.24
CA PHE A 284 11.01 -22.46 16.82
C PHE A 284 10.78 -23.44 15.65
N ASP A 285 11.85 -23.88 14.98
CA ASP A 285 11.85 -24.71 13.76
C ASP A 285 10.94 -24.16 12.62
N LEU A 286 11.13 -24.66 11.40
CA LEU A 286 10.34 -24.24 10.23
C LEU A 286 8.86 -24.60 10.37
N ILE A 287 8.01 -23.99 9.56
CA ILE A 287 6.55 -24.16 9.61
C ILE A 287 6.20 -25.53 9.02
N PRO A 288 5.54 -26.45 9.77
CA PRO A 288 5.19 -27.77 9.25
C PRO A 288 4.18 -27.65 8.11
N TYR A 289 4.46 -28.33 6.99
CA TYR A 289 3.60 -28.31 5.80
C TYR A 289 2.18 -28.85 6.08
N PHE A 290 2.07 -29.85 6.96
CA PHE A 290 0.81 -30.56 7.26
C PHE A 290 -0.17 -29.84 8.20
N GLU A 291 0.28 -28.90 9.05
CA GLU A 291 -0.64 -28.16 9.95
C GLU A 291 -1.42 -27.04 9.23
N THR A 292 -0.96 -26.66 8.04
CA THR A 292 -1.60 -25.60 7.24
C THR A 292 -2.95 -26.03 6.65
N ASN A 293 -3.16 -27.35 6.45
CA ASN A 293 -4.41 -27.92 5.97
C ASN A 293 -5.26 -28.57 7.07
N ASN A 294 -4.66 -29.13 8.12
CA ASN A 294 -5.40 -29.88 9.16
C ASN A 294 -5.99 -29.02 10.28
N SER A 295 -5.70 -27.72 10.36
CA SER A 295 -6.52 -26.80 11.18
C SER A 295 -7.94 -26.60 10.63
N ARG A 296 -8.27 -27.14 9.44
CA ARG A 296 -9.64 -27.22 8.93
C ARG A 296 -10.47 -28.37 9.51
N SER A 297 -9.86 -29.28 10.27
CA SER A 297 -10.57 -30.39 10.92
C SER A 297 -10.83 -30.16 12.41
N HIS A 298 -10.82 -28.91 12.89
CA HIS A 298 -11.75 -28.59 13.97
C HIS A 298 -13.14 -28.73 13.39
N SER A 299 -13.83 -29.77 13.85
CA SER A 299 -15.22 -30.11 13.54
C SER A 299 -16.00 -28.82 13.28
N ARG A 300 -16.20 -28.53 12.00
CA ARG A 300 -17.12 -27.49 11.58
C ARG A 300 -18.46 -27.95 12.09
N ASN A 301 -18.90 -27.36 13.20
CA ASN A 301 -20.29 -27.30 13.62
C ASN A 301 -21.08 -26.57 12.52
N TYR A 302 -21.22 -27.19 11.35
CA TYR A 302 -22.04 -26.70 10.26
C TYR A 302 -23.50 -26.55 10.72
N ASP A 303 -23.91 -27.38 11.67
CA ASP A 303 -25.26 -27.38 12.23
C ASP A 303 -25.55 -26.19 13.17
N LYS A 304 -24.55 -25.42 13.60
CA LYS A 304 -24.76 -24.19 14.39
C LYS A 304 -24.81 -22.91 13.55
N LEU A 305 -24.46 -22.96 12.27
CA LEU A 305 -24.53 -21.79 11.37
C LEU A 305 -25.94 -21.54 10.83
N SER A 306 -26.80 -22.56 10.74
CA SER A 306 -28.17 -22.42 10.22
C SER A 306 -29.13 -21.68 11.17
N ASN A 307 -28.88 -21.72 12.48
CA ASN A 307 -29.73 -21.11 13.51
C ASN A 307 -29.22 -19.77 14.03
N ASN A 308 -28.05 -19.30 13.59
CA ASN A 308 -27.47 -18.06 14.11
C ASN A 308 -27.82 -16.88 13.20
N LYS A 309 -28.44 -15.84 13.77
CA LYS A 309 -28.80 -14.59 13.07
C LYS A 309 -27.60 -13.85 12.45
N SER A 310 -26.37 -14.35 12.60
CA SER A 310 -25.12 -13.80 12.04
C SER A 310 -24.60 -14.57 10.82
N ALA A 311 -25.36 -15.52 10.28
CA ALA A 311 -24.96 -16.34 9.14
C ALA A 311 -24.55 -15.51 7.91
N PHE A 312 -25.21 -14.37 7.67
CA PHE A 312 -24.85 -13.45 6.59
C PHE A 312 -23.48 -12.81 6.77
N LEU A 313 -23.19 -12.32 7.97
CA LEU A 313 -21.88 -11.76 8.28
C LEU A 313 -20.76 -12.80 8.11
N GLY A 314 -21.00 -14.04 8.55
CA GLY A 314 -20.07 -15.15 8.34
C GLY A 314 -19.85 -15.51 6.86
N LYS A 315 -20.93 -15.53 6.07
CA LYS A 315 -20.88 -15.78 4.63
C LYS A 315 -20.13 -14.67 3.89
N ASP A 316 -20.44 -13.42 4.16
CA ASP A 316 -19.85 -12.27 3.48
C ASP A 316 -18.35 -12.14 3.81
N LEU A 317 -17.95 -12.41 5.06
CA LEU A 317 -16.54 -12.52 5.44
C LEU A 317 -15.82 -13.66 4.72
N LEU A 318 -16.46 -14.83 4.55
CA LEU A 318 -15.91 -15.94 3.80
C LEU A 318 -15.82 -15.63 2.30
N TYR A 319 -16.78 -14.89 1.75
CA TYR A 319 -16.80 -14.46 0.36
C TYR A 319 -15.69 -13.45 0.08
N ILE A 320 -15.51 -12.44 0.94
CA ILE A 320 -14.36 -11.51 0.90
C ILE A 320 -13.02 -12.27 1.00
N ARG A 321 -12.94 -13.26 1.89
CA ARG A 321 -11.73 -14.09 2.03
C ARG A 321 -11.42 -14.92 0.79
N ARG A 322 -12.43 -15.33 0.02
CA ARG A 322 -12.29 -16.11 -1.22
C ARG A 322 -12.02 -15.22 -2.44
N LEU A 323 -12.59 -14.02 -2.48
CA LEU A 323 -12.47 -13.06 -3.58
C LEU A 323 -11.16 -12.27 -3.62
N LYS A 324 -10.10 -12.70 -2.90
CA LYS A 324 -8.80 -12.00 -2.85
C LYS A 324 -8.33 -11.53 -4.24
N VAL A 325 -8.42 -12.39 -5.26
CA VAL A 325 -7.98 -12.06 -6.63
C VAL A 325 -8.88 -11.04 -7.31
N TRP A 326 -10.20 -11.13 -7.13
CA TRP A 326 -11.17 -10.19 -7.71
C TRP A 326 -11.09 -8.81 -7.04
N PHE A 327 -10.93 -8.78 -5.70
CA PHE A 327 -10.78 -7.56 -4.92
C PHE A 327 -9.54 -6.77 -5.34
N TYR A 328 -8.36 -7.41 -5.44
CA TYR A 328 -7.16 -6.73 -5.93
C TYR A 328 -7.22 -6.41 -7.43
N GLY A 329 -7.83 -7.30 -8.23
CA GLY A 329 -7.89 -7.18 -9.68
C GLY A 329 -8.77 -6.04 -10.19
N HIS A 330 -9.88 -5.76 -9.51
CA HIS A 330 -10.85 -4.74 -9.91
C HIS A 330 -10.87 -3.55 -8.95
N VAL A 331 -11.23 -3.78 -7.69
CA VAL A 331 -11.35 -2.72 -6.68
C VAL A 331 -10.01 -2.03 -6.47
N GLY A 332 -8.94 -2.83 -6.34
CA GLY A 332 -7.59 -2.30 -6.15
C GLY A 332 -7.12 -1.41 -7.32
N LYS A 333 -7.33 -1.84 -8.57
CA LYS A 333 -6.96 -1.04 -9.74
C LYS A 333 -7.77 0.26 -9.85
N THR A 334 -9.07 0.20 -9.55
CA THR A 334 -9.92 1.40 -9.56
C THR A 334 -9.51 2.40 -8.50
N ILE A 335 -9.22 1.96 -7.27
CA ILE A 335 -8.74 2.83 -6.19
C ILE A 335 -7.39 3.45 -6.55
N ILE A 336 -6.45 2.67 -7.09
CA ILE A 336 -5.14 3.18 -7.53
C ILE A 336 -5.30 4.23 -8.63
N GLY A 337 -6.15 3.98 -9.64
CA GLY A 337 -6.41 4.94 -10.72
C GLY A 337 -7.05 6.23 -10.21
N VAL A 338 -8.01 6.13 -9.29
CA VAL A 338 -8.68 7.29 -8.67
C VAL A 338 -7.69 8.11 -7.86
N LEU A 339 -6.85 7.46 -7.04
CA LEU A 339 -5.82 8.13 -6.27
C LEU A 339 -4.77 8.81 -7.15
N PHE A 340 -4.43 8.22 -8.30
CA PHE A 340 -3.56 8.85 -9.30
C PHE A 340 -4.19 10.13 -9.87
N PHE A 341 -5.45 10.09 -10.32
CA PHE A 341 -6.15 11.28 -10.83
C PHE A 341 -6.35 12.35 -9.77
N ILE A 342 -6.66 11.95 -8.53
CA ILE A 342 -6.75 12.88 -7.40
C ILE A 342 -5.38 13.53 -7.17
N GLY A 343 -4.30 12.74 -7.09
CA GLY A 343 -2.96 13.25 -6.90
C GLY A 343 -2.61 14.32 -7.93
N MET A 344 -2.98 14.10 -9.20
CA MET A 344 -2.78 15.07 -10.28
C MET A 344 -3.69 16.31 -10.16
N ALA A 345 -4.94 16.15 -9.73
CA ALA A 345 -5.92 17.22 -9.66
C ALA A 345 -5.62 18.25 -8.57
N ILE A 346 -4.92 17.85 -7.49
CA ILE A 346 -4.67 18.71 -6.34
C ILE A 346 -3.78 19.91 -6.69
N PRO A 347 -2.58 19.74 -7.28
CA PRO A 347 -1.75 20.89 -7.66
C PRO A 347 -2.40 21.73 -8.76
N ILE A 348 -3.14 21.09 -9.67
CA ILE A 348 -3.92 21.81 -10.70
C ILE A 348 -4.96 22.72 -10.05
N ALA A 349 -5.70 22.23 -9.05
CA ALA A 349 -6.66 23.05 -8.32
C ALA A 349 -5.98 24.14 -7.47
N GLY A 350 -4.83 23.82 -6.86
CA GLY A 350 -4.03 24.76 -6.08
C GLY A 350 -3.46 25.92 -6.90
N PHE A 351 -3.24 25.72 -8.20
CA PHE A 351 -2.85 26.80 -9.11
C PHE A 351 -3.96 27.86 -9.29
N PHE A 352 -5.23 27.44 -9.28
CA PHE A 352 -6.37 28.34 -9.45
C PHE A 352 -6.95 28.85 -8.13
N ILE A 353 -6.70 28.18 -7.01
CA ILE A 353 -7.32 28.45 -5.71
C ILE A 353 -6.24 28.45 -4.63
N ASN A 354 -6.24 29.46 -3.75
CA ASN A 354 -5.25 29.59 -2.68
C ASN A 354 -5.15 28.29 -1.83
N PRO A 355 -4.01 27.55 -1.91
CA PRO A 355 -3.85 26.23 -1.32
C PRO A 355 -3.77 26.27 0.21
N ASN A 356 -3.48 27.44 0.79
CA ASN A 356 -3.34 27.61 2.24
C ASN A 356 -4.68 27.84 2.95
N SER A 357 -5.79 27.94 2.20
CA SER A 357 -7.09 28.16 2.82
C SER A 357 -7.62 26.87 3.47
N PRO A 358 -8.18 26.94 4.70
CA PRO A 358 -8.74 25.77 5.39
C PRO A 358 -9.91 25.16 4.61
N PHE A 359 -10.64 25.97 3.85
CA PHE A 359 -11.69 25.50 2.97
C PHE A 359 -11.15 24.78 1.73
N PHE A 360 -10.01 25.18 1.15
CA PHE A 360 -9.38 24.42 0.07
C PHE A 360 -9.09 22.97 0.52
N TYR A 361 -8.49 22.80 1.70
CA TYR A 361 -8.26 21.48 2.30
C TYR A 361 -9.55 20.65 2.46
N LEU A 362 -10.60 21.24 3.03
CA LEU A 362 -11.87 20.54 3.23
C LEU A 362 -12.58 20.21 1.91
N SER A 363 -12.55 21.11 0.93
CA SER A 363 -13.16 20.89 -0.39
C SER A 363 -12.52 19.70 -1.11
N LEU A 364 -11.20 19.62 -1.05
CA LEU A 364 -10.42 18.57 -1.67
C LEU A 364 -10.74 17.23 -1.02
N ILE A 365 -10.77 17.18 0.32
CA ILE A 365 -11.14 15.96 1.04
C ILE A 365 -12.59 15.56 0.72
N THR A 366 -13.53 16.49 0.67
CA THR A 366 -14.92 16.15 0.31
C THR A 366 -15.02 15.53 -1.08
N LEU A 367 -14.33 16.09 -2.08
CA LEU A 367 -14.26 15.53 -3.43
C LEU A 367 -13.65 14.13 -3.46
N VAL A 368 -12.52 13.95 -2.76
CA VAL A 368 -11.84 12.66 -2.65
C VAL A 368 -12.75 11.63 -2.00
N THR A 369 -13.48 12.00 -0.94
CA THR A 369 -14.42 11.10 -0.28
C THR A 369 -15.58 10.72 -1.20
N PHE A 370 -16.12 11.64 -1.99
CA PHE A 370 -17.19 11.33 -2.94
C PHE A 370 -16.74 10.32 -3.99
N ALA A 371 -15.58 10.57 -4.62
CA ALA A 371 -15.03 9.68 -5.64
C ALA A 371 -14.73 8.28 -5.08
N ILE A 372 -14.07 8.22 -3.92
CA ILE A 372 -13.70 6.96 -3.25
C ILE A 372 -14.96 6.17 -2.90
N PHE A 373 -15.94 6.76 -2.20
CA PHE A 373 -17.09 6.00 -1.71
C PHE A 373 -18.12 5.64 -2.77
N GLN A 374 -18.21 6.38 -3.89
CA GLN A 374 -18.99 5.93 -5.05
C GLN A 374 -18.37 4.68 -5.69
N ILE A 375 -17.06 4.71 -5.94
CA ILE A 375 -16.36 3.64 -6.68
C ILE A 375 -16.21 2.38 -5.84
N ILE A 376 -15.83 2.54 -4.57
CA ILE A 376 -15.80 1.45 -3.60
C ILE A 376 -17.19 0.90 -3.35
N GLY A 377 -18.20 1.77 -3.26
CA GLY A 377 -19.57 1.34 -3.11
C GLY A 377 -19.95 0.35 -4.21
N ASP A 378 -19.77 0.74 -5.48
CA ASP A 378 -20.07 -0.13 -6.61
C ASP A 378 -19.28 -1.44 -6.61
N ALA A 379 -18.03 -1.43 -6.16
CA ALA A 379 -17.23 -2.63 -5.97
C ALA A 379 -17.77 -3.56 -4.87
N PHE A 380 -18.17 -3.04 -3.72
CA PHE A 380 -18.71 -3.86 -2.63
C PHE A 380 -20.14 -4.34 -2.88
N ARG A 381 -20.81 -3.78 -3.89
CA ARG A 381 -22.17 -4.18 -4.27
C ARG A 381 -22.29 -5.68 -4.51
N MET A 382 -21.38 -6.28 -5.27
CA MET A 382 -21.44 -7.73 -5.58
C MET A 382 -21.30 -8.63 -4.35
N VAL A 383 -20.73 -8.09 -3.27
CA VAL A 383 -20.49 -8.82 -2.02
C VAL A 383 -21.63 -8.60 -1.03
N LEU A 384 -22.07 -7.35 -0.87
CA LEU A 384 -23.00 -6.93 0.17
C LEU A 384 -24.44 -6.77 -0.31
N SER A 385 -24.71 -7.03 -1.59
CA SER A 385 -26.06 -7.03 -2.14
C SER A 385 -26.95 -8.05 -1.44
N ILE A 386 -28.18 -7.66 -1.13
CA ILE A 386 -29.20 -8.56 -0.58
C ILE A 386 -29.83 -9.40 -1.71
N ASP A 387 -29.85 -8.90 -2.95
CA ASP A 387 -30.34 -9.61 -4.14
C ASP A 387 -29.50 -10.85 -4.53
N GLY A 388 -28.18 -10.85 -4.26
CA GLY A 388 -27.30 -12.01 -4.44
C GLY A 388 -27.69 -13.24 -3.59
N GLU A 389 -28.74 -13.12 -2.78
CA GLU A 389 -29.23 -14.15 -1.87
C GLU A 389 -30.63 -14.65 -2.24
N ILE A 390 -31.20 -14.23 -3.37
CA ILE A 390 -32.53 -14.63 -3.86
C ILE A 390 -32.71 -16.15 -3.88
N LYS A 391 -31.69 -16.94 -4.26
CA LYS A 391 -31.76 -18.42 -4.23
C LYS A 391 -32.02 -19.00 -2.84
N ASN A 392 -31.59 -18.27 -1.82
CA ASN A 392 -31.75 -18.62 -0.43
C ASN A 392 -32.86 -17.78 0.22
N ALA A 393 -33.71 -17.07 -0.55
CA ALA A 393 -34.78 -16.22 0.00
C ALA A 393 -35.68 -16.98 0.99
N HIS A 394 -35.93 -18.27 0.73
CA HIS A 394 -36.68 -19.16 1.62
C HIS A 394 -36.10 -19.29 3.04
N LEU A 395 -34.77 -19.15 3.22
CA LEU A 395 -34.10 -19.11 4.52
C LEU A 395 -34.37 -17.78 5.26
N PHE A 396 -34.67 -16.69 4.55
CA PHE A 396 -34.78 -15.34 5.13
C PHE A 396 -36.21 -14.91 5.42
N LEU A 397 -37.16 -15.36 4.58
CA LEU A 397 -38.59 -15.02 4.67
C LEU A 397 -39.24 -15.33 6.02
N TYR A 398 -38.66 -16.28 6.75
CA TYR A 398 -39.16 -16.75 8.04
C TYR A 398 -38.26 -16.37 9.23
N GLN A 399 -37.01 -15.96 8.98
CA GLN A 399 -36.05 -15.61 10.04
C GLN A 399 -36.00 -14.11 10.35
N TYR A 400 -36.39 -13.26 9.40
CA TYR A 400 -36.31 -11.81 9.51
C TYR A 400 -37.64 -11.16 9.14
N ASP A 401 -38.09 -10.20 9.95
CA ASP A 401 -39.39 -9.55 9.76
C ASP A 401 -39.28 -8.32 8.84
N SER A 402 -38.22 -7.54 9.00
CA SER A 402 -38.02 -6.27 8.26
C SER A 402 -36.69 -6.23 7.51
N ILE A 403 -36.66 -5.47 6.40
CA ILE A 403 -35.45 -5.34 5.56
C ILE A 403 -34.28 -4.78 6.37
N TRP A 404 -34.55 -3.92 7.36
CA TRP A 404 -33.54 -3.40 8.26
C TRP A 404 -32.73 -4.49 8.96
N GLU A 405 -33.34 -5.63 9.34
CA GLU A 405 -32.62 -6.70 10.06
C GLU A 405 -31.56 -7.38 9.20
N VAL A 406 -31.76 -7.43 7.89
CA VAL A 406 -30.79 -7.95 6.91
C VAL A 406 -29.72 -6.89 6.62
N VAL A 407 -30.14 -5.65 6.36
CA VAL A 407 -29.22 -4.52 6.12
C VAL A 407 -28.26 -4.34 7.32
N LYS A 408 -28.77 -4.41 8.55
CA LYS A 408 -28.01 -4.26 9.79
C LYS A 408 -26.86 -5.26 9.92
N GLN A 409 -26.98 -6.45 9.35
CA GLN A 409 -25.93 -7.49 9.43
C GLN A 409 -24.80 -7.29 8.44
N LYS A 410 -25.09 -6.65 7.29
CA LYS A 410 -24.11 -6.36 6.25
C LYS A 410 -23.39 -5.03 6.50
N LEU A 411 -24.05 -4.10 7.18
CA LEU A 411 -23.53 -2.78 7.51
C LEU A 411 -22.15 -2.78 8.19
N PRO A 412 -21.83 -3.64 9.18
CA PRO A 412 -20.54 -3.61 9.88
C PRO A 412 -19.35 -3.89 8.96
N ILE A 413 -19.54 -4.74 7.94
CA ILE A 413 -18.49 -5.06 6.97
C ILE A 413 -18.18 -3.83 6.11
N TYR A 414 -19.22 -3.12 5.66
CA TYR A 414 -19.06 -1.87 4.92
C TYR A 414 -18.44 -0.77 5.80
N LEU A 415 -18.90 -0.62 7.04
CA LEU A 415 -18.37 0.38 7.97
C LEU A 415 -16.89 0.15 8.30
N MET A 416 -16.45 -1.10 8.43
CA MET A 416 -15.03 -1.41 8.59
C MET A 416 -14.22 -0.88 7.40
N PHE A 417 -14.74 -1.04 6.18
CA PHE A 417 -14.10 -0.47 4.99
C PHE A 417 -14.09 1.07 5.02
N VAL A 418 -15.21 1.69 5.40
CA VAL A 418 -15.30 3.15 5.55
C VAL A 418 -14.22 3.66 6.50
N VAL A 419 -14.07 3.05 7.68
CA VAL A 419 -13.01 3.41 8.63
C VAL A 419 -11.61 3.27 8.02
N VAL A 420 -11.31 2.15 7.35
CA VAL A 420 -9.99 1.95 6.73
C VAL A 420 -9.70 3.00 5.64
N SER A 421 -10.66 3.27 4.77
CA SER A 421 -10.50 4.28 3.71
C SER A 421 -10.38 5.69 4.28
N THR A 422 -11.14 6.04 5.32
CA THR A 422 -11.01 7.35 6.01
C THR A 422 -9.61 7.53 6.60
N LEU A 423 -9.05 6.48 7.23
CA LEU A 423 -7.69 6.53 7.78
C LEU A 423 -6.64 6.75 6.69
N VAL A 424 -6.79 6.11 5.53
CA VAL A 424 -5.89 6.31 4.38
C VAL A 424 -5.98 7.75 3.86
N ILE A 425 -7.19 8.29 3.68
CA ILE A 425 -7.39 9.67 3.21
C ILE A 425 -6.80 10.67 4.21
N ILE A 426 -7.06 10.50 5.51
CA ILE A 426 -6.57 11.41 6.53
C ILE A 426 -5.05 11.33 6.65
N SER A 427 -4.48 10.12 6.72
CA SER A 427 -3.02 9.93 6.85
C SER A 427 -2.25 10.54 5.68
N THR A 428 -2.75 10.39 4.45
CA THR A 428 -2.16 11.03 3.28
C THR A 428 -2.31 12.55 3.33
N SER A 429 -3.46 13.06 3.78
CA SER A 429 -3.67 14.51 3.94
C SER A 429 -2.78 15.15 5.00
N ILE A 430 -2.48 14.46 6.09
CA ILE A 430 -1.60 14.94 7.16
C ILE A 430 -0.17 15.15 6.64
N ILE A 431 0.30 14.21 5.82
CA ILE A 431 1.64 14.26 5.22
C ILE A 431 1.78 15.45 4.26
N LEU A 432 0.72 15.82 3.55
CA LEU A 432 0.77 16.82 2.48
C LEU A 432 0.54 18.25 2.97
N PHE A 433 -0.42 18.44 3.88
CA PHE A 433 -0.94 19.77 4.20
C PHE A 433 -0.65 20.23 5.63
N ASN A 434 -0.09 19.35 6.47
CA ASN A 434 0.11 19.58 7.91
C ASN A 434 -1.07 20.34 8.59
N PRO A 435 -2.31 19.82 8.46
CA PRO A 435 -3.52 20.52 8.86
C PRO A 435 -3.64 20.63 10.39
N SER A 436 -4.36 21.65 10.86
CA SER A 436 -4.71 21.78 12.28
C SER A 436 -5.60 20.62 12.76
N LEU A 437 -5.58 20.33 14.07
CA LEU A 437 -6.38 19.25 14.65
C LEU A 437 -7.88 19.40 14.34
N LEU A 438 -8.40 20.64 14.34
CA LEU A 438 -9.79 20.93 13.97
C LEU A 438 -10.11 20.48 12.54
N LEU A 439 -9.21 20.76 11.60
CA LEU A 439 -9.34 20.37 10.20
C LEU A 439 -9.28 18.84 10.04
N ILE A 440 -8.38 18.16 10.75
CA ILE A 440 -8.30 16.69 10.75
C ILE A 440 -9.61 16.07 11.25
N LEU A 441 -10.14 16.57 12.38
CA LEU A 441 -11.39 16.07 12.95
C LEU A 441 -12.58 16.33 12.02
N SER A 442 -12.68 17.53 11.46
CA SER A 442 -13.73 17.89 10.50
C SER A 442 -13.72 17.02 9.24
N ALA A 443 -12.54 16.83 8.63
CA ALA A 443 -12.33 15.95 7.49
C ALA A 443 -12.72 14.50 7.80
N SER A 444 -12.33 14.01 8.98
CA SER A 444 -12.66 12.65 9.42
C SER A 444 -14.15 12.43 9.56
N LEU A 445 -14.87 13.38 10.17
CA LEU A 445 -16.32 13.31 10.34
C LEU A 445 -17.04 13.34 9.00
N ILE A 446 -16.67 14.25 8.09
CA ILE A 446 -17.26 14.34 6.75
C ILE A 446 -17.09 13.02 6.00
N SER A 447 -15.88 12.47 6.01
CA SER A 447 -15.56 11.21 5.34
C SER A 447 -16.35 10.03 5.93
N LEU A 448 -16.44 9.94 7.25
CA LEU A 448 -17.18 8.87 7.94
C LEU A 448 -18.68 8.96 7.68
N ILE A 449 -19.26 10.16 7.78
CA ILE A 449 -20.69 10.39 7.57
C ILE A 449 -21.07 10.08 6.12
N PHE A 450 -20.36 10.66 5.15
CA PHE A 450 -20.65 10.42 3.74
C PHE A 450 -20.52 8.93 3.38
N GLY A 451 -19.40 8.30 3.74
CA GLY A 451 -19.17 6.88 3.47
C GLY A 451 -20.20 5.97 4.16
N SER A 452 -20.57 6.26 5.41
CA SER A 452 -21.59 5.45 6.10
C SER A 452 -22.96 5.55 5.43
N LEU A 453 -23.41 6.75 5.04
CA LEU A 453 -24.69 6.97 4.39
C LEU A 453 -24.74 6.36 2.98
N SER A 454 -23.67 6.52 2.19
CA SER A 454 -23.59 5.93 0.85
C SER A 454 -23.71 4.40 0.91
N GLY A 455 -23.04 3.78 1.89
CA GLY A 455 -23.15 2.34 2.14
C GLY A 455 -24.55 1.89 2.52
N ILE A 456 -25.24 2.66 3.37
CA ILE A 456 -26.62 2.36 3.79
C ILE A 456 -27.57 2.44 2.60
N PHE A 457 -27.49 3.50 1.80
CA PHE A 457 -28.31 3.64 0.59
C PHE A 457 -28.08 2.50 -0.38
N GLN A 458 -26.83 2.12 -0.58
CA GLN A 458 -26.48 1.03 -1.46
C GLN A 458 -27.02 -0.32 -0.99
N ILE A 459 -26.83 -0.70 0.28
CA ILE A 459 -27.29 -1.99 0.79
C ILE A 459 -28.82 -1.99 0.85
N SER A 460 -29.44 -0.91 1.32
CA SER A 460 -30.89 -0.78 1.43
C SER A 460 -31.61 -0.84 0.09
N THR A 461 -31.08 -0.22 -0.96
CA THR A 461 -31.69 -0.25 -2.30
C THR A 461 -31.62 -1.64 -2.93
N THR A 462 -30.58 -2.45 -2.68
CA THR A 462 -30.57 -3.87 -3.08
C THR A 462 -31.61 -4.71 -2.33
N GLY A 463 -31.89 -4.35 -1.07
CA GLY A 463 -32.90 -5.03 -0.25
C GLY A 463 -34.33 -4.64 -0.59
N LEU A 464 -34.57 -3.39 -0.99
CA LEU A 464 -35.89 -2.85 -1.34
C LEU A 464 -36.31 -3.19 -2.77
N TYR A 465 -35.36 -3.25 -3.71
CA TYR A 465 -35.63 -3.48 -5.13
C TYR A 465 -34.69 -4.54 -5.72
N PRO A 466 -34.77 -5.79 -5.21
CA PRO A 466 -33.93 -6.87 -5.70
C PRO A 466 -34.21 -7.18 -7.18
N LYS A 467 -33.19 -7.59 -7.93
CA LYS A 467 -33.31 -7.99 -9.33
C LYS A 467 -33.72 -9.47 -9.42
N PHE A 468 -34.98 -9.72 -9.78
CA PHE A 468 -35.50 -11.08 -10.03
C PHE A 468 -35.29 -11.48 -11.50
N ASN A 469 -34.04 -11.54 -11.99
CA ASN A 469 -33.79 -12.05 -13.34
C ASN A 469 -33.62 -13.57 -13.32
N TRP A 470 -34.59 -14.26 -13.91
CA TRP A 470 -34.61 -15.72 -14.05
C TRP A 470 -33.71 -16.23 -15.20
N GLU A 471 -33.42 -15.39 -16.21
CA GLU A 471 -32.64 -15.77 -17.41
C GLU A 471 -31.10 -15.72 -17.18
N HIS A 472 -30.62 -14.80 -16.33
CA HIS A 472 -29.20 -14.63 -16.04
C HIS A 472 -28.95 -14.65 -14.53
N ILE A 473 -29.07 -15.85 -13.97
CA ILE A 473 -28.99 -16.16 -12.53
C ILE A 473 -27.66 -15.71 -11.87
N TYR A 474 -26.65 -15.35 -12.67
CA TYR A 474 -25.32 -14.93 -12.22
C TYR A 474 -25.14 -13.40 -12.16
N GLU A 475 -26.11 -12.62 -12.65
CA GLU A 475 -26.06 -11.16 -12.62
C GLU A 475 -26.49 -10.63 -11.25
N VAL A 476 -25.51 -10.45 -10.37
CA VAL A 476 -25.71 -9.84 -9.04
C VAL A 476 -25.75 -8.32 -9.16
N GLY A 477 -26.80 -7.66 -8.66
CA GLY A 477 -26.92 -6.20 -8.62
C GLY A 477 -28.35 -5.65 -8.72
N TYR A 478 -28.46 -4.32 -8.60
CA TYR A 478 -29.72 -3.60 -8.58
C TYR A 478 -30.62 -3.90 -9.79
N SER A 479 -31.93 -3.93 -9.54
CA SER A 479 -32.90 -3.60 -10.61
C SER A 479 -32.64 -2.17 -11.11
N ASP A 480 -33.04 -1.87 -12.36
CA ASP A 480 -32.90 -0.50 -12.90
C ASP A 480 -33.55 0.56 -11.99
N LYS A 481 -34.63 0.19 -11.30
CA LYS A 481 -35.29 1.02 -10.29
C LYS A 481 -34.42 1.23 -9.05
N GLY A 482 -33.80 0.17 -8.53
CA GLY A 482 -32.86 0.26 -7.41
C GLY A 482 -31.63 1.11 -7.73
N TYR A 483 -31.08 0.98 -8.94
CA TYR A 483 -29.95 1.79 -9.40
C TYR A 483 -30.31 3.28 -9.47
N LYS A 484 -31.45 3.61 -10.11
CA LYS A 484 -31.94 5.00 -10.20
C LYS A 484 -32.14 5.62 -8.82
N ILE A 485 -32.74 4.90 -7.87
CA ILE A 485 -32.98 5.39 -6.52
C ILE A 485 -31.67 5.56 -5.75
N ASN A 486 -30.73 4.61 -5.84
CA ASN A 486 -29.42 4.73 -5.20
C ASN A 486 -28.63 5.92 -5.76
N SER A 487 -28.67 6.14 -7.08
CA SER A 487 -28.04 7.30 -7.72
C SER A 487 -28.68 8.61 -7.27
N LEU A 488 -30.01 8.69 -7.22
CA LEU A 488 -30.73 9.88 -6.73
C LEU A 488 -30.37 10.21 -5.28
N LEU A 489 -30.32 9.22 -4.39
CA LEU A 489 -29.98 9.41 -2.98
C LEU A 489 -28.52 9.87 -2.80
N ASN A 490 -27.57 9.24 -3.52
CA ASN A 490 -26.16 9.65 -3.45
C ASN A 490 -25.91 11.04 -4.08
N ASN A 491 -26.53 11.34 -5.22
CA ASN A 491 -26.43 12.67 -5.84
C ASN A 491 -27.10 13.74 -4.98
N GLY A 492 -28.22 13.41 -4.33
CA GLY A 492 -28.87 14.28 -3.35
C GLY A 492 -27.96 14.61 -2.17
N LEU A 493 -27.26 13.61 -1.62
CA LEU A 493 -26.25 13.83 -0.58
C LEU A 493 -25.11 14.74 -1.06
N ILE A 494 -24.58 14.50 -2.27
CA ILE A 494 -23.52 15.33 -2.85
C ILE A 494 -24.00 16.79 -2.99
N MET A 495 -25.22 17.01 -3.50
CA MET A 495 -25.80 18.36 -3.58
C MET A 495 -25.93 19.02 -2.20
N ILE A 496 -26.42 18.31 -1.20
CA ILE A 496 -26.57 18.86 0.16
C ILE A 496 -25.20 19.24 0.72
N PHE A 497 -24.21 18.36 0.64
CA PHE A 497 -22.86 18.62 1.17
C PHE A 497 -22.18 19.78 0.44
N THR A 498 -22.32 19.86 -0.89
CA THR A 498 -21.74 20.96 -1.70
C THR A 498 -22.43 22.29 -1.43
N LEU A 499 -23.75 22.33 -1.24
CA LEU A 499 -24.48 23.55 -0.85
C LEU A 499 -24.06 24.04 0.53
N ILE A 500 -23.95 23.15 1.51
CA ILE A 500 -23.51 23.50 2.87
C ILE A 500 -22.07 24.04 2.83
N PHE A 501 -21.22 23.41 2.01
CA PHE A 501 -19.84 23.85 1.82
C PHE A 501 -19.76 25.23 1.14
N GLY A 502 -20.57 25.46 0.10
CA GLY A 502 -20.69 26.76 -0.58
C GLY A 502 -21.21 27.86 0.36
N ALA A 503 -22.20 27.56 1.19
CA ALA A 503 -22.70 28.50 2.19
C ALA A 503 -21.62 28.86 3.23
N ALA A 504 -20.85 27.87 3.70
CA ALA A 504 -19.76 28.11 4.64
C ALA A 504 -18.65 28.98 4.04
N LEU A 505 -18.31 28.77 2.76
CA LEU A 505 -17.39 29.62 2.01
C LEU A 505 -17.87 31.07 1.89
N ILE A 506 -19.14 31.27 1.54
CA ILE A 506 -19.73 32.61 1.41
C ILE A 506 -19.73 33.33 2.76
N ILE A 507 -20.15 32.65 3.83
CA ILE A 507 -20.15 33.21 5.19
C ILE A 507 -18.73 33.60 5.59
N ASN A 508 -17.75 32.73 5.37
CA ASN A 508 -16.35 33.02 5.71
C ASN A 508 -15.78 34.23 4.96
N ASN A 509 -16.17 34.43 3.70
CA ASN A 509 -15.64 35.52 2.88
C ASN A 509 -16.39 36.84 3.06
N GLN A 510 -17.68 36.80 3.43
CA GLN A 510 -18.53 38.00 3.55
C GLN A 510 -18.68 38.50 4.99
N THR A 511 -18.43 37.64 5.98
CA THR A 511 -18.56 38.00 7.40
C THR A 511 -17.19 37.97 8.08
N ALA A 512 -16.91 38.92 8.97
CA ALA A 512 -15.68 38.93 9.78
C ALA A 512 -15.70 37.88 10.91
N ILE A 513 -16.42 36.77 10.72
CA ILE A 513 -16.53 35.68 11.69
C ILE A 513 -15.25 34.84 11.64
N ASN A 514 -14.75 34.40 12.80
CA ASN A 514 -13.57 33.56 12.91
C ASN A 514 -13.76 32.25 12.12
N THR A 515 -12.82 31.94 11.22
CA THR A 515 -12.84 30.77 10.33
C THR A 515 -13.01 29.45 11.10
N SER A 516 -12.45 29.34 12.31
CA SER A 516 -12.57 28.15 13.15
C SER A 516 -14.00 27.89 13.63
N ILE A 517 -14.76 28.95 13.90
CA ILE A 517 -16.18 28.88 14.30
C ILE A 517 -17.03 28.46 13.10
N VAL A 518 -16.73 28.99 11.91
CA VAL A 518 -17.41 28.58 10.66
C VAL A 518 -17.17 27.10 10.37
N ILE A 519 -15.94 26.61 10.52
CA ILE A 519 -15.62 25.18 10.33
C ILE A 519 -16.34 24.31 11.37
N ALA A 520 -16.33 24.70 12.64
CA ALA A 520 -17.02 23.94 13.70
C ALA A 520 -18.54 23.85 13.47
N THR A 521 -19.19 24.98 13.16
CA THR A 521 -20.63 25.02 12.86
C THR A 521 -20.99 24.23 11.61
N PHE A 522 -20.17 24.32 10.56
CA PHE A 522 -20.27 23.50 9.34
C PHE A 522 -20.23 22.00 9.65
N THR A 523 -19.25 21.54 10.43
CA THR A 523 -19.13 20.12 10.80
C THR A 523 -20.31 19.61 11.61
N LEU A 524 -20.79 20.43 12.55
CA LEU A 524 -21.94 20.09 13.39
C LEU A 524 -23.21 19.96 12.55
N LEU A 525 -23.40 20.86 11.58
CA LEU A 525 -24.55 20.81 10.68
C LEU A 525 -24.51 19.57 9.78
N ILE A 526 -23.34 19.19 9.26
CA ILE A 526 -23.16 17.92 8.52
C ILE A 526 -23.47 16.71 9.40
N ALA A 527 -22.99 16.71 10.66
CA ALA A 527 -23.27 15.64 11.61
C ALA A 527 -24.76 15.49 11.91
N LEU A 528 -25.47 16.60 12.13
CA LEU A 528 -26.91 16.60 12.37
C LEU A 528 -27.67 16.08 11.15
N ILE A 529 -27.39 16.60 9.95
CA ILE A 529 -28.04 16.14 8.72
C ILE A 529 -27.76 14.65 8.51
N GLY A 530 -26.51 14.21 8.66
CA GLY A 530 -26.16 12.80 8.50
C GLY A 530 -26.91 11.90 9.49
N ALA A 531 -27.03 12.32 10.76
CA ALA A 531 -27.81 11.60 11.75
C ALA A 531 -29.31 11.55 11.39
N THR A 532 -29.89 12.66 10.91
CA THR A 532 -31.30 12.67 10.50
C THR A 532 -31.56 11.74 9.31
N VAL A 533 -30.72 11.76 8.28
CA VAL A 533 -30.82 10.88 7.11
C VAL A 533 -30.68 9.42 7.54
N PHE A 534 -29.72 9.11 8.41
CA PHE A 534 -29.56 7.78 8.99
C PHE A 534 -30.83 7.33 9.73
N ILE A 535 -31.38 8.14 10.63
CA ILE A 535 -32.57 7.79 11.41
C ILE A 535 -33.79 7.57 10.48
N VAL A 536 -34.00 8.45 9.51
CA VAL A 536 -35.13 8.35 8.56
C VAL A 536 -35.03 7.06 7.73
N THR A 537 -33.85 6.72 7.24
CA THR A 537 -33.63 5.49 6.46
C THR A 537 -33.88 4.23 7.30
N VAL A 538 -33.41 4.20 8.55
CA VAL A 538 -33.66 3.10 9.48
C VAL A 538 -35.15 2.95 9.76
N LEU A 539 -35.84 4.04 10.07
CA LEU A 539 -37.28 4.03 10.34
C LEU A 539 -38.08 3.55 9.13
N TYR A 540 -37.69 3.96 7.92
CA TYR A 540 -38.30 3.50 6.67
C TYR A 540 -38.09 1.99 6.46
N LEU A 541 -36.86 1.50 6.62
CA LEU A 541 -36.52 0.08 6.41
C LEU A 541 -37.14 -0.87 7.44
N LYS A 542 -37.42 -0.38 8.66
CA LYS A 542 -38.15 -1.15 9.68
C LYS A 542 -39.63 -1.35 9.32
N LYS A 543 -40.22 -0.44 8.54
CA LYS A 543 -41.64 -0.53 8.15
C LYS A 543 -41.88 -1.55 7.03
N VAL A 544 -40.90 -1.76 6.15
CA VAL A 544 -41.05 -2.66 4.99
C VAL A 544 -40.69 -4.09 5.38
N LYS A 545 -41.63 -5.01 5.20
CA LYS A 545 -41.41 -6.44 5.51
C LYS A 545 -40.66 -7.14 4.39
N ILE A 546 -39.82 -8.11 4.75
CA ILE A 546 -39.06 -8.89 3.74
C ILE A 546 -40.02 -9.69 2.84
N ARG A 547 -41.11 -10.22 3.42
CA ARG A 547 -42.13 -10.96 2.66
C ARG A 547 -42.78 -10.14 1.55
N GLU A 548 -43.00 -8.84 1.79
CA GLU A 548 -43.62 -7.93 0.81
C GLU A 548 -42.74 -7.67 -0.42
N VAL A 549 -41.42 -7.85 -0.28
CA VAL A 549 -40.46 -7.60 -1.35
C VAL A 549 -40.09 -8.88 -2.10
N PHE A 550 -39.99 -10.03 -1.41
CA PHE A 550 -39.49 -11.29 -1.98
C PHE A 550 -40.54 -12.31 -2.40
N ILE A 551 -41.81 -12.17 -2.01
CA ILE A 551 -42.92 -13.10 -2.39
C ILE A 551 -43.91 -12.43 -3.38
N ARG A 552 -43.49 -11.42 -4.13
CA ARG A 552 -44.39 -10.74 -5.08
C ARG A 552 -44.81 -11.62 -6.24
#